data_AF-A0A920TRH3-F1
#
_entry.id   AF-A0A920TRH3-F1
#
_cell.length_a   1.000
_cell.length_b   1.000
_cell.length_c   1.000
_cell.angle_alpha   90.00
_cell.angle_beta   90.00
_cell.angle_gamma   90.00
#
_symmetry.space_group_name_H-M   'P 1'
#
loop_
_entity.id
_entity.type
_entity.pdbx_description
1 polymer ?
#
loop_
_entity_poly.entity_id
_entity_poly.type
_entity_poly.pdbx_seq_one_letter_code
_entity_poly.pdbx_strand_id
1 'polypeptide(L)'
;MMTVAIAVDTMVLLGYFKLRAQRPDLARPFVMPGHPWLPAITIALYIAILAILIGTQPGLALGAGAMLAAILIGGIATTRSRVSKSSD
;
A
#
# COMPACT_ATOMS: atom_id res chain seq x y z
N MET A 1 13.79 8.00 0.40
CA MET A 1 14.85 7.01 0.73
C MET A 1 14.21 5.63 0.73
N MET A 2 14.87 4.63 0.15
CA MET A 2 14.32 3.35 -0.35
C MET A 2 13.25 2.63 0.52
N THR A 3 13.34 2.75 1.83
CA THR A 3 12.44 2.14 2.83
C THR A 3 10.99 2.64 2.72
N VAL A 4 10.83 3.93 2.46
CA VAL A 4 9.54 4.56 2.18
C VAL A 4 8.91 4.00 0.90
N ALA A 5 9.72 3.79 -0.14
CA ALA A 5 9.23 3.26 -1.42
C ALA A 5 8.70 1.83 -1.23
N ILE A 6 9.44 0.97 -0.54
CA ILE A 6 9.01 -0.41 -0.25
C ILE A 6 7.72 -0.43 0.59
N ALA A 7 7.61 0.45 1.60
CA ALA A 7 6.43 0.55 2.44
C ALA A 7 5.18 0.97 1.63
N VAL A 8 5.32 1.97 0.77
CA VAL A 8 4.23 2.45 -0.10
C VAL A 8 3.89 1.40 -1.17
N ASP A 9 4.88 0.77 -1.79
CA ASP A 9 4.65 -0.28 -2.78
C ASP A 9 3.90 -1.46 -2.16
N THR A 10 4.25 -1.85 -0.94
CA THR A 10 3.53 -2.90 -0.20
C THR A 10 2.06 -2.50 0.02
N MET A 11 1.80 -1.25 0.39
CA MET A 11 0.43 -0.73 0.53
C MET A 11 -0.34 -0.80 -0.80
N VAL A 12 0.29 -0.41 -1.91
CA VAL A 12 -0.32 -0.40 -3.25
C VAL A 12 -0.60 -1.82 -3.74
N LEU A 13 0.34 -2.75 -3.54
CA LEU A 13 0.17 -4.18 -3.87
C LEU A 13 -0.96 -4.82 -3.07
N LEU A 14 -1.10 -4.50 -1.78
CA LEU A 14 -2.26 -4.94 -0.99
C LEU A 14 -3.57 -4.33 -1.51
N GLY A 15 -3.54 -3.05 -1.89
CA GLY A 15 -4.67 -2.37 -2.54
C GLY A 15 -5.10 -3.05 -3.84
N TYR A 16 -4.13 -3.55 -4.63
CA TYR A 16 -4.40 -4.31 -5.84
C TYR A 16 -5.21 -5.58 -5.58
N PHE A 17 -4.81 -6.40 -4.59
CA PHE A 17 -5.57 -7.60 -4.22
C PHE A 17 -6.94 -7.26 -3.63
N LYS A 18 -7.02 -6.22 -2.80
CA LYS A 18 -8.30 -5.75 -2.23
C LYS A 18 -9.26 -5.30 -3.33
N LEU A 19 -8.78 -4.54 -4.32
CA LEU A 19 -9.60 -4.08 -5.44
C LEU A 19 -10.06 -5.27 -6.30
N ARG A 20 -9.21 -6.28 -6.48
CA ARG A 20 -9.59 -7.49 -7.20
C ARG A 20 -10.71 -8.28 -6.51
N ALA A 21 -10.72 -8.31 -5.18
CA ALA A 21 -11.73 -8.99 -4.38
C ALA A 21 -13.05 -8.19 -4.27
N GLN A 22 -12.97 -6.86 -4.14
CA GLN A 22 -14.15 -6.00 -3.94
C GLN A 22 -14.86 -5.59 -5.23
N ARG A 23 -14.12 -5.49 -6.34
CA ARG A 23 -14.66 -5.09 -7.65
C ARG A 23 -14.15 -6.06 -8.73
N PRO A 24 -14.64 -7.32 -8.71
CA PRO A 24 -14.25 -8.31 -9.72
C PRO A 24 -14.67 -7.90 -11.14
N ASP A 25 -15.79 -7.18 -11.27
CA ASP A 25 -16.45 -6.87 -12.55
C ASP A 25 -15.87 -5.66 -13.30
N LEU A 26 -14.90 -4.95 -12.73
CA LEU A 26 -14.23 -3.85 -13.43
C LEU A 26 -13.46 -4.38 -14.64
N ALA A 27 -13.63 -3.74 -15.80
CA ALA A 27 -12.81 -4.01 -16.97
C ALA A 27 -11.33 -3.82 -16.62
N ARG A 28 -10.49 -4.83 -16.89
CA ARG A 28 -9.05 -4.82 -16.63
C ARG A 28 -8.31 -4.85 -17.96
N PRO A 29 -7.96 -3.68 -18.54
CA PRO A 29 -7.21 -3.59 -19.79
C PRO A 29 -5.82 -4.24 -19.68
N PHE A 30 -5.27 -4.29 -18.46
CA PHE A 30 -4.00 -4.91 -18.16
C PHE A 30 -4.15 -5.92 -17.02
N VAL A 31 -3.66 -7.14 -17.25
CA VAL A 31 -3.61 -8.22 -16.27
C VAL A 31 -2.15 -8.58 -16.07
N MET A 32 -1.70 -8.60 -14.82
CA MET A 32 -0.31 -8.88 -14.50
C MET A 32 0.03 -10.33 -14.90
N PRO A 33 1.05 -10.57 -15.74
CA PRO A 33 1.46 -11.92 -16.08
C PRO A 33 1.94 -12.66 -14.83
N GLY A 34 1.51 -13.92 -14.66
CA GLY A 34 1.82 -14.72 -13.46
C GLY A 34 0.95 -14.40 -12.23
N HIS A 35 -0.16 -13.69 -12.39
CA HIS A 35 -1.13 -13.51 -11.31
C HIS A 35 -1.81 -14.84 -10.92
N PRO A 36 -1.97 -15.16 -9.62
CA PRO A 36 -1.68 -14.33 -8.43
C PRO A 36 -0.29 -14.54 -7.81
N TRP A 37 0.50 -15.49 -8.30
CA TRP A 37 1.75 -15.92 -7.66
C TRP A 37 2.84 -14.85 -7.63
N LEU A 38 3.08 -14.19 -8.75
CA LEU A 38 4.13 -13.17 -8.86
C LEU A 38 3.93 -12.02 -7.85
N PRO A 39 2.75 -11.35 -7.80
CA PRO A 39 2.53 -10.28 -6.82
C PRO A 39 2.51 -10.78 -5.37
N ALA A 40 2.13 -12.03 -5.09
CA ALA A 40 2.17 -12.58 -3.74
C ALA A 40 3.62 -12.79 -3.25
N ILE A 41 4.50 -13.30 -4.12
CA ILE A 41 5.93 -13.47 -3.81
C ILE A 41 6.58 -12.10 -3.54
N THR A 42 6.25 -11.08 -4.34
CA THR A 42 6.78 -9.73 -4.12
C THR A 42 6.40 -9.17 -2.75
N ILE A 43 5.14 -9.36 -2.32
CA ILE A 43 4.68 -8.95 -0.98
C ILE A 43 5.48 -9.68 0.10
N ALA A 44 5.67 -10.99 -0.02
CA ALA A 44 6.43 -11.76 0.96
C ALA A 44 7.89 -11.26 1.08
N LEU A 45 8.54 -10.98 -0.05
CA LEU A 45 9.89 -10.42 -0.08
C LEU A 45 9.94 -9.02 0.55
N TYR A 46 8.96 -8.17 0.29
CA TYR A 46 8.90 -6.84 0.89
C TYR A 46 8.71 -6.88 2.40
N ILE A 47 7.86 -7.79 2.91
CA ILE A 47 7.70 -8.00 4.35
C ILE A 47 9.01 -8.48 4.97
N ALA A 48 9.73 -9.41 4.33
CA ALA A 48 11.02 -9.89 4.81
C ALA A 48 12.06 -8.76 4.88
N ILE A 49 12.13 -7.91 3.85
CA ILE A 49 13.03 -6.75 3.83
C ILE A 49 12.68 -5.76 4.93
N LEU A 50 11.39 -5.47 5.14
CA LEU A 50 10.94 -4.60 6.22
C LEU A 50 11.28 -5.17 7.61
N ALA A 51 11.13 -6.47 7.82
CA ALA A 51 11.50 -7.13 9.07
C ALA A 51 13.01 -7.02 9.36
N ILE A 52 13.85 -7.27 8.35
CA ILE A 52 15.30 -7.08 8.44
C ILE A 52 15.61 -5.62 8.80
N LEU A 53 15.00 -4.68 8.09
CA LEU A 53 15.25 -3.25 8.26
C LEU A 53 14.86 -2.75 9.65
N ILE A 54 13.74 -3.23 10.22
CA ILE A 54 13.34 -2.90 11.60
C ILE A 54 14.40 -3.40 12.59
N GLY A 55 14.96 -4.59 12.37
CA GLY A 55 16.00 -5.16 13.22
C GLY A 55 17.36 -4.47 13.08
N THR A 56 17.72 -3.99 11.89
CA THR A 56 19.04 -3.40 11.62
C THR A 56 19.09 -1.88 11.76
N GLN A 57 18.00 -1.17 11.44
CA GLN A 57 17.96 0.29 11.31
C GLN A 57 16.61 0.87 11.79
N PRO A 58 16.35 0.88 13.11
CA PRO A 58 15.06 1.26 13.67
C PRO A 58 14.67 2.72 13.39
N GLY A 59 15.63 3.64 13.28
CA GLY A 59 15.37 5.04 12.95
C GLY A 59 14.74 5.23 11.56
N LEU A 60 15.13 4.42 10.57
CA LEU A 60 14.56 4.46 9.23
C LEU A 60 13.16 3.82 9.19
N ALA A 61 12.92 2.81 10.01
CA ALA A 61 11.60 2.19 10.15
C ALA A 61 10.58 3.16 10.75
N LEU A 62 10.97 3.95 11.76
CA LEU A 62 10.12 4.99 12.33
C LEU A 62 9.74 6.06 11.29
N GLY A 63 10.69 6.50 10.46
CA GLY A 63 10.41 7.44 9.38
C GLY A 63 9.41 6.90 8.35
N ALA A 64 9.55 5.63 7.95
CA ALA A 64 8.61 4.97 7.05
C ALA A 64 7.21 4.81 7.69
N GLY A 65 7.15 4.40 8.96
CA GLY A 65 5.89 4.28 9.71
C GLY A 65 5.17 5.62 9.86
N ALA A 66 5.89 6.69 10.20
CA ALA A 66 5.35 8.04 10.31
C ALA A 66 4.77 8.54 8.98
N MET A 67 5.44 8.25 7.86
CA MET A 67 4.92 8.59 6.54
C MET A 67 3.65 7.81 6.19
N LEU A 68 3.60 6.49 6.44
CA LEU A 68 2.38 5.70 6.22
C LEU A 68 1.21 6.24 7.05
N ALA A 69 1.47 6.62 8.31
CA ALA A 69 0.46 7.24 9.17
C ALA A 69 -0.01 8.59 8.60
N ALA A 70 0.89 9.43 8.11
CA ALA A 70 0.55 10.71 7.48
C ALA A 70 -0.31 10.53 6.21
N ILE A 71 0.02 9.55 5.36
CA ILE A 71 -0.78 9.20 4.18
C ILE A 71 -2.18 8.72 4.59
N LEU A 72 -2.27 7.87 5.62
CA LEU A 72 -3.56 7.37 6.10
C LEU A 72 -4.43 8.50 6.65
N ILE A 73 -3.87 9.36 7.50
CA ILE A 73 -4.58 10.50 8.08
C ILE A 73 -5.02 11.47 6.98
N GLY A 74 -4.13 11.81 6.05
CA GLY A 74 -4.44 12.67 4.90
C GLY A 74 -5.52 12.05 3.99
N GLY A 75 -5.47 10.73 3.76
CA GLY A 75 -6.47 9.99 3.00
C GLY A 75 -7.85 10.01 3.66
N ILE A 76 -7.92 9.81 4.98
CA ILE A 76 -9.16 9.91 5.74
C ILE A 76 -9.71 11.33 5.71
N ALA A 77 -8.87 12.34 5.97
CA ALA A 77 -9.27 13.74 5.98
C ALA A 77 -9.86 14.16 4.62
N THR A 78 -9.17 13.87 3.53
CA THR A 78 -9.62 14.21 2.17
C THR A 78 -10.88 13.43 1.76
N THR A 79 -11.00 12.16 2.14
CA THR A 79 -12.22 11.36 1.86
C THR A 79 -13.42 11.95 2.60
N ARG A 80 -13.26 12.34 3.87
CA ARG A 80 -14.32 12.98 4.66
C ARG A 80 -14.74 14.34 4.09
N SER A 81 -13.78 15.15 3.63
CA SER A 81 -14.08 16.45 2.99
C SER A 81 -14.86 16.32 1.68
N ARG A 82 -14.66 15.23 0.92
CA ARG A 82 -15.43 14.99 -0.31
C ARG A 82 -16.87 14.58 -0.04
N VAL A 83 -17.11 13.80 1.01
CA VAL A 83 -18.46 13.40 1.44
C VAL A 83 -19.25 14.60 1.95
N SER A 84 -18.63 15.52 2.71
CA SER A 84 -19.34 16.70 3.20
C SER A 84 -19.74 17.66 2.07
N LYS A 85 -18.92 17.76 1.01
CA LYS A 85 -19.16 18.67 -0.12
C LYS A 85 -20.21 18.16 -1.12
N SER A 86 -20.60 16.88 -1.07
CA SER A 86 -21.66 16.33 -1.94
C SER A 86 -23.06 16.37 -1.31
N SER A 87 -23.19 16.85 -0.07
CA SER A 87 -24.47 16.99 0.66
C SER A 87 -24.97 18.43 0.76
N ASP A 88 -24.24 19.39 0.20
CA ASP A 88 -24.67 20.77 -0.07
C ASP A 88 -25.09 20.91 -1.54
#